data_AF-A0A158G2W4-F1
#
_entry.id   AF-A0A158G2W4-F1
#
_cell.length_a   1.000
_cell.length_b   1.000
_cell.length_c   1.000
_cell.angle_alpha   90.00
_cell.angle_beta   90.00
_cell.angle_gamma   90.00
#
_symmetry.space_group_name_H-M   'P 1'
#
loop_
_entity.id
_entity.type
_entity.pdbx_description
1 polymer ?
#
loop_
_entity_poly.entity_id
_entity_poly.type
_entity_poly.pdbx_seq_one_letter_code
_entity_poly.pdbx_strand_id
1 'polypeptide(L)'
;MNRWLSGYVATVVLIACVIAAQNFWELNRSDWASWAQAIGSVAAVGAAIWLASQEDRRRKEQSLIAAKLSASGMTTKLSINVTLVEGARDFFKAAGQADGDPTKFDWWFARLSGLKLSTRDEQLALIPLPNNCAYKLAGANDRLHSVVETLGAFMKSPGRAESNRRKEAANGISFLLGEVAALLDSASVECKKATESLTSSRSGYL
;
A
#
# COMPACT_ATOMS: atom_id res chain seq x y z
N MET A 1 30.17 1.56 2.64
CA MET A 1 31.15 0.45 2.75
C MET A 1 30.61 -0.74 1.96
N ASN A 2 31.31 -1.18 0.91
CA ASN A 2 30.81 -2.22 0.00
C ASN A 2 30.54 -3.52 0.76
N ARG A 3 29.36 -4.14 0.58
CA ARG A 3 28.96 -5.40 1.25
C ARG A 3 29.93 -6.55 0.95
N TRP A 4 30.61 -6.48 -0.19
CA TRP A 4 31.68 -7.39 -0.57
C TRP A 4 32.93 -7.21 0.32
N LEU A 5 33.27 -5.96 0.66
CA LEU A 5 34.39 -5.63 1.53
C LEU A 5 34.16 -6.10 2.97
N SER A 6 32.93 -5.96 3.51
CA SER A 6 32.64 -6.44 4.87
C SER A 6 32.64 -7.97 4.96
N GLY A 7 32.18 -8.65 3.91
CA GLY A 7 32.29 -10.11 3.79
C GLY A 7 33.75 -10.55 3.80
N TYR A 8 34.57 -9.95 2.94
CA TYR A 8 36.01 -10.24 2.85
C TYR A 8 36.75 -10.00 4.18
N VAL A 9 36.52 -8.84 4.82
CA VAL A 9 37.14 -8.53 6.12
C VAL A 9 36.71 -9.53 7.18
N ALA A 10 35.43 -9.89 7.26
CA ALA A 10 34.96 -10.89 8.22
C ALA A 10 35.63 -12.26 8.00
N THR A 11 35.78 -12.70 6.74
CA THR A 11 36.45 -13.96 6.41
C THR A 11 37.93 -13.94 6.78
N VAL A 12 38.64 -12.85 6.47
CA VAL A 12 40.07 -12.69 6.81
C VAL A 12 40.29 -12.68 8.32
N VAL A 13 39.44 -11.98 9.08
CA VAL A 13 39.52 -11.97 10.56
C VAL A 13 39.28 -13.37 11.12
N LEU A 14 38.31 -14.12 10.59
CA LEU A 14 38.02 -15.48 11.03
C LEU A 14 39.21 -16.42 10.79
N ILE A 15 39.83 -16.34 9.61
CA ILE A 15 41.04 -17.10 9.27
C ILE A 15 42.21 -16.71 10.18
N ALA A 16 42.41 -15.41 10.43
CA ALA A 16 43.48 -14.93 11.31
C ALA A 16 43.30 -15.40 12.77
N CYS A 17 42.07 -15.40 13.28
CA CYS A 17 41.76 -15.94 14.61
C CYS A 17 42.00 -17.45 14.69
N VAL A 18 41.70 -18.21 13.63
CA VAL A 18 41.99 -19.65 13.54
C VAL A 18 43.50 -19.91 13.61
N ILE A 19 44.30 -19.15 12.84
CA ILE A 19 45.77 -19.27 12.81
C ILE A 19 46.38 -18.87 14.16
N ALA A 20 45.88 -17.79 14.78
CA ALA A 20 46.36 -17.34 16.08
C ALA A 20 46.06 -18.37 17.20
N ALA A 21 44.88 -19.00 17.17
CA ALA A 21 44.53 -20.06 18.11
C ALA A 21 45.39 -21.33 17.92
N GLN A 22 45.72 -21.67 16.68
CA GLN A 22 46.61 -22.80 16.35
C GLN A 22 48.01 -22.65 16.95
N ASN A 23 48.54 -21.43 16.93
CA ASN A 23 49.93 -21.19 17.34
C ASN A 23 50.09 -21.09 18.86
N PHE A 24 49.00 -20.87 19.60
CA PHE A 24 49.05 -20.65 21.05
C PHE A 24 48.78 -21.90 21.89
N TRP A 25 48.13 -22.95 21.37
CA TRP A 25 47.79 -24.16 22.13
C TRP A 25 48.26 -25.44 21.43
N GLU A 26 49.14 -26.21 22.07
CA GLU A 26 49.51 -27.57 21.68
C GLU A 26 48.32 -28.54 21.89
N LEU A 27 47.29 -28.42 21.04
CA LEU A 27 46.07 -29.23 21.12
C LEU A 27 46.31 -30.65 20.58
N ASN A 28 45.76 -31.64 21.28
CA ASN A 28 45.79 -33.04 20.88
C ASN A 28 44.90 -33.25 19.64
N ARG A 29 45.20 -34.24 18.78
CA ARG A 29 44.45 -34.45 17.51
C ARG A 29 42.94 -34.63 17.70
N SER A 30 42.50 -35.14 18.85
CA SER A 30 41.07 -35.30 19.20
C SER A 30 40.35 -33.97 19.39
N ASP A 31 41.03 -32.96 19.92
CA ASP A 31 40.42 -31.66 20.26
C ASP A 31 40.16 -30.83 18.99
N TRP A 32 40.95 -31.09 17.94
CA TRP A 32 40.78 -30.51 16.61
C TRP A 32 39.43 -30.86 15.97
N ALA A 33 38.97 -32.10 16.12
CA ALA A 33 37.70 -32.54 15.53
C ALA A 33 36.50 -31.82 16.19
N SER A 34 36.50 -31.75 17.52
CA SER A 34 35.46 -31.05 18.30
C SER A 34 35.41 -29.56 17.97
N TRP A 35 36.58 -28.92 17.80
CA TRP A 35 36.66 -27.50 17.47
C TRP A 35 36.20 -27.20 16.04
N ALA A 36 36.63 -28.02 15.06
CA ALA A 36 36.19 -27.89 13.67
C ALA A 36 34.66 -28.05 13.54
N GLN A 37 34.07 -28.99 14.29
CA GLN A 37 32.62 -29.18 14.33
C GLN A 37 31.89 -27.97 14.94
N ALA A 38 32.42 -27.39 16.03
CA ALA A 38 31.85 -26.20 16.64
C ALA A 38 31.85 -25.01 15.68
N ILE A 39 32.97 -24.75 14.99
CA ILE A 39 33.06 -23.68 14.00
C ILE A 39 32.17 -23.94 12.79
N GLY A 40 32.16 -25.17 12.28
CA GLY A 40 31.28 -25.54 11.17
C GLY A 40 29.81 -25.28 11.50
N SER A 41 29.39 -25.57 12.73
CA SER A 41 28.02 -25.31 13.20
C SER A 41 27.71 -23.82 13.26
N VAL A 42 28.60 -23.00 13.83
CA VAL A 42 28.43 -21.53 13.88
C VAL A 42 28.43 -20.92 12.47
N ALA A 43 29.34 -21.35 11.60
CA ALA A 43 29.41 -20.90 10.21
C ALA A 43 28.15 -21.26 9.43
N ALA A 44 27.61 -22.47 9.63
CA ALA A 44 26.36 -22.91 9.00
C ALA A 44 25.17 -22.06 9.46
N VAL A 45 25.06 -21.75 10.76
CA VAL A 45 24.01 -20.86 11.29
C VAL A 45 24.15 -19.45 10.70
N GLY A 46 25.37 -18.91 10.64
CA GLY A 46 25.63 -17.60 10.03
C GLY A 46 25.25 -17.55 8.55
N ALA A 47 25.60 -18.58 7.79
CA ALA A 47 25.23 -18.73 6.38
C ALA A 47 23.70 -18.82 6.21
N ALA A 48 23.00 -19.55 7.08
CA ALA A 48 21.55 -19.65 7.06
C ALA A 48 20.87 -18.30 7.33
N ILE A 49 21.33 -17.54 8.33
CA ILE A 49 20.81 -16.19 8.63
C ILE A 49 21.06 -15.24 7.45
N TRP A 50 22.24 -15.31 6.84
CA TRP A 50 22.59 -14.49 5.68
C TRP A 50 21.70 -14.80 4.47
N LEU A 51 21.50 -16.09 4.17
CA LEU A 51 20.65 -16.53 3.07
C LEU A 51 19.18 -16.14 3.31
N ALA A 52 18.67 -16.35 4.53
CA ALA A 52 17.33 -15.93 4.92
C ALA A 52 17.14 -14.41 4.77
N SER A 53 18.15 -13.63 5.17
CA SER A 53 18.13 -12.17 5.04
C SER A 53 18.18 -11.71 3.57
N GLN A 54 18.88 -12.45 2.70
CA GLN A 54 18.93 -12.16 1.27
C GLN A 54 17.59 -12.48 0.60
N GLU A 55 16.97 -13.59 0.97
CA GLU A 55 15.65 -14.01 0.50
C GLU A 55 14.55 -13.01 0.90
N ASP A 56 14.55 -12.53 2.15
CA ASP A 56 13.61 -11.49 2.61
C ASP A 56 13.73 -10.19 1.79
N ARG A 57 14.96 -9.76 1.48
CA ARG A 57 15.20 -8.59 0.62
C ARG A 57 14.66 -8.79 -0.79
N ARG A 58 14.92 -9.96 -1.40
CA ARG A 58 14.42 -10.30 -2.73
C ARG A 58 12.89 -10.33 -2.77
N ARG A 59 12.26 -10.90 -1.75
CA ARG A 59 10.78 -10.93 -1.62
C ARG A 59 10.19 -9.53 -1.50
N LYS A 60 10.80 -8.65 -0.71
CA LYS A 60 10.40 -7.24 -0.58
C LYS A 60 10.56 -6.47 -1.89
N GLU A 61 11.63 -6.72 -2.63
CA GLU A 61 11.85 -6.08 -3.94
C GLU A 61 10.83 -6.56 -4.96
N GLN A 62 10.58 -7.87 -5.04
CA GLN A 62 9.56 -8.45 -5.92
C GLN A 62 8.15 -7.95 -5.57
N SER A 63 7.79 -7.89 -4.29
CA SER A 63 6.48 -7.38 -3.87
C SER A 63 6.32 -5.90 -4.20
N LEU A 64 7.38 -5.09 -4.05
CA LEU A 64 7.37 -3.68 -4.43
C LEU A 64 7.22 -3.49 -5.95
N ILE A 65 7.89 -4.30 -6.76
CA ILE A 65 7.74 -4.27 -8.22
C ILE A 65 6.30 -4.62 -8.61
N ALA A 66 5.73 -5.69 -8.04
CA ALA A 66 4.35 -6.08 -8.27
C ALA A 66 3.36 -4.97 -7.85
N ALA A 67 3.61 -4.32 -6.70
CA ALA A 67 2.81 -3.20 -6.22
C ALA A 67 2.84 -2.00 -7.16
N LYS A 68 4.04 -1.64 -7.68
CA LYS A 68 4.19 -0.57 -8.67
C LYS A 68 3.47 -0.89 -9.97
N LEU A 69 3.52 -2.14 -10.43
CA LEU A 69 2.79 -2.59 -11.62
C LEU A 69 1.27 -2.49 -11.42
N SER A 70 0.77 -2.93 -10.26
CA SER A 70 -0.65 -2.77 -9.90
C SER A 70 -1.06 -1.29 -9.83
N ALA A 71 -0.21 -0.44 -9.25
CA ALA A 71 -0.45 1.00 -9.13
C ALA A 71 -0.60 1.69 -10.50
N SER A 72 0.20 1.26 -11.48
CA SER A 72 0.11 1.78 -12.85
C SER A 72 -1.25 1.49 -13.48
N GLY A 73 -1.78 0.27 -13.30
CA GLY A 73 -3.13 -0.07 -13.76
C GLY A 73 -4.24 0.69 -13.03
N MET A 74 -4.01 1.10 -11.78
CA MET A 74 -5.01 1.78 -10.97
C MET A 74 -5.04 3.30 -11.15
N THR A 75 -3.97 3.93 -11.62
CA THR A 75 -3.86 5.40 -11.66
C THR A 75 -5.00 6.03 -12.47
N THR A 76 -5.25 5.56 -13.69
CA THR A 76 -6.34 6.08 -14.54
C THR A 76 -7.71 5.83 -13.93
N LYS A 77 -7.93 4.64 -13.37
CA LYS A 77 -9.19 4.26 -12.71
C LYS A 77 -9.47 5.16 -11.51
N LEU A 78 -8.46 5.42 -10.68
CA LEU A 78 -8.58 6.29 -9.50
C LEU A 78 -8.87 7.74 -9.90
N SER A 79 -8.19 8.29 -10.91
CA SER A 79 -8.47 9.66 -11.37
C SER A 79 -9.91 9.83 -11.85
N ILE A 80 -10.45 8.88 -12.61
CA ILE A 80 -11.86 8.89 -13.05
C ILE A 80 -12.81 8.85 -11.85
N ASN A 81 -12.50 8.00 -10.86
CA ASN A 81 -13.31 7.87 -9.65
C ASN A 81 -13.26 9.14 -8.79
N VAL A 82 -12.09 9.80 -8.67
CA VAL A 82 -11.96 11.09 -7.99
C VAL A 82 -12.90 12.12 -8.62
N THR A 83 -12.82 12.33 -9.94
CA THR A 83 -13.68 13.29 -10.64
C THR A 83 -15.17 12.99 -10.47
N LEU A 84 -15.57 11.71 -10.49
CA LEU A 84 -16.97 11.32 -10.29
C LEU A 84 -17.44 11.62 -8.85
N VAL A 85 -16.62 11.28 -7.85
CA VAL A 85 -16.93 11.54 -6.43
C VAL A 85 -16.96 13.04 -6.14
N GLU A 86 -16.05 13.82 -6.72
CA GLU A 86 -16.04 15.29 -6.62
C GLU A 86 -17.29 15.90 -7.26
N GLY A 87 -17.68 15.44 -8.46
CA GLY A 87 -18.92 15.88 -9.09
C GLY A 87 -20.16 15.58 -8.24
N ALA A 88 -20.19 14.41 -7.57
CA ALA A 88 -21.26 14.05 -6.65
C ALA A 88 -21.26 14.99 -5.43
N ARG A 89 -20.09 15.20 -4.83
CA ARG A 89 -19.88 16.08 -3.68
C ARG A 89 -20.39 17.49 -3.99
N ASP A 90 -19.99 18.05 -5.13
CA ASP A 90 -20.36 19.41 -5.53
C ASP A 90 -21.86 19.55 -5.73
N PHE A 91 -22.49 18.56 -6.35
CA PHE A 91 -23.95 18.50 -6.45
C PHE A 91 -24.61 18.50 -5.06
N PHE A 92 -24.21 17.59 -4.16
CA PHE A 92 -24.82 17.48 -2.84
C PHE A 92 -24.54 18.72 -1.96
N LYS A 93 -23.37 19.34 -2.11
CA LYS A 93 -23.05 20.61 -1.45
C LYS A 93 -23.99 21.72 -1.92
N ALA A 94 -24.22 21.86 -3.23
CA ALA A 94 -25.14 22.84 -3.77
C ALA A 94 -26.60 22.55 -3.35
N ALA A 95 -27.02 21.28 -3.40
CA ALA A 95 -28.34 20.84 -2.94
C ALA A 95 -28.57 21.11 -1.45
N GLY A 96 -27.53 20.98 -0.62
CA GLY A 96 -27.57 21.33 0.81
C GLY A 96 -27.85 22.80 1.09
N GLN A 97 -27.53 23.69 0.15
CA GLN A 97 -27.75 25.14 0.25
C GLN A 97 -29.09 25.55 -0.36
N ALA A 98 -29.32 25.16 -1.61
CA ALA A 98 -30.42 25.68 -2.44
C ALA A 98 -31.63 24.74 -2.55
N ASP A 99 -31.58 23.56 -1.93
CA ASP A 99 -32.45 22.42 -2.24
C ASP A 99 -32.12 21.82 -3.62
N GLY A 100 -32.10 20.50 -3.71
CA GLY A 100 -31.76 19.77 -4.92
C GLY A 100 -32.97 19.12 -5.56
N ASP A 101 -32.99 19.07 -6.88
CA ASP A 101 -33.97 18.28 -7.64
C ASP A 101 -33.96 16.81 -7.17
N PRO A 102 -35.08 16.27 -6.67
CA PRO A 102 -35.16 14.88 -6.19
C PRO A 102 -34.80 13.84 -7.25
N THR A 103 -34.95 14.12 -8.54
CA THR A 103 -34.59 13.19 -9.62
C THR A 103 -33.07 13.02 -9.76
N LYS A 104 -32.31 14.08 -9.43
CA LYS A 104 -30.84 14.04 -9.43
C LYS A 104 -30.28 13.19 -8.28
N PHE A 105 -31.02 13.06 -7.17
CA PHE A 105 -30.65 12.12 -6.10
C PHE A 105 -30.69 10.67 -6.59
N ASP A 106 -31.72 10.28 -7.36
CA ASP A 106 -31.80 8.92 -7.93
C ASP A 106 -30.65 8.67 -8.91
N TRP A 107 -30.35 9.66 -9.75
CA TRP A 107 -29.25 9.57 -10.72
C TRP A 107 -27.90 9.35 -10.02
N TRP A 108 -27.59 10.16 -9.00
CA TRP A 108 -26.36 10.00 -8.23
C TRP A 108 -26.34 8.71 -7.43
N PHE A 109 -27.47 8.27 -6.87
CA PHE A 109 -27.56 6.98 -6.19
C PHE A 109 -27.21 5.83 -7.12
N ALA A 110 -27.81 5.78 -8.31
CA ALA A 110 -27.49 4.76 -9.32
C ALA A 110 -26.01 4.81 -9.72
N ARG A 111 -25.45 6.00 -9.90
CA ARG A 111 -24.05 6.19 -10.31
C ARG A 111 -23.06 5.78 -9.22
N LEU A 112 -23.31 6.17 -7.97
CA LEU A 112 -22.44 5.84 -6.83
C LEU A 112 -22.56 4.37 -6.43
N SER A 113 -23.75 3.77 -6.53
CA SER A 113 -23.96 2.35 -6.22
C SER A 113 -23.22 1.42 -7.19
N GLY A 114 -23.07 1.84 -8.46
CA GLY A 114 -22.29 1.10 -9.46
C GLY A 114 -20.78 1.34 -9.39
N LEU A 115 -20.31 2.25 -8.53
CA LEU A 115 -18.92 2.66 -8.49
C LEU A 115 -18.06 1.65 -7.72
N LYS A 116 -17.18 0.95 -8.44
CA LYS A 116 -16.20 0.04 -7.84
C LYS A 116 -14.82 0.70 -7.77
N LEU A 117 -14.44 1.23 -6.61
CA LEU A 117 -13.16 1.94 -6.47
C LEU A 117 -11.98 0.97 -6.61
N SER A 118 -11.97 -0.09 -5.80
CA SER A 118 -10.93 -1.12 -5.81
C SER A 118 -11.46 -2.46 -5.30
N THR A 119 -10.84 -3.54 -5.75
CA THR A 119 -11.00 -4.90 -5.22
C THR A 119 -10.08 -5.12 -4.03
N ARG A 120 -10.37 -6.15 -3.22
CA ARG A 120 -9.49 -6.58 -2.13
C ARG A 120 -8.10 -6.97 -2.64
N ASP A 121 -8.01 -7.66 -3.76
CA ASP A 121 -6.72 -8.10 -4.32
C ASP A 121 -5.89 -6.91 -4.82
N GLU A 122 -6.53 -5.94 -5.49
CA GLU A 122 -5.90 -4.67 -5.84
C GLU A 122 -5.38 -3.93 -4.59
N GLN A 123 -6.14 -3.90 -3.49
CA GLN A 123 -5.70 -3.27 -2.24
C GLN A 123 -4.52 -4.02 -1.60
N LEU A 124 -4.57 -5.34 -1.54
CA LEU A 124 -3.48 -6.17 -0.99
C LEU A 124 -2.19 -6.01 -1.79
N ALA A 125 -2.30 -5.91 -3.12
CA ALA A 125 -1.17 -5.65 -4.00
C ALA A 125 -0.48 -4.31 -3.73
N LEU A 126 -1.19 -3.33 -3.18
CA LEU A 126 -0.66 -2.00 -2.86
C LEU A 126 -0.07 -1.89 -1.45
N ILE A 127 -0.13 -2.93 -0.61
CA ILE A 127 0.45 -2.93 0.75
C ILE A 127 1.94 -2.52 0.75
N PRO A 128 2.79 -2.98 -0.20
CA PRO A 128 4.21 -2.61 -0.22
C PRO A 128 4.47 -1.13 -0.55
N LEU A 129 3.47 -0.38 -1.02
CA LEU A 129 3.64 1.04 -1.32
C LEU A 129 3.69 1.89 -0.03
N PRO A 130 4.47 2.99 -0.03
CA PRO A 130 4.54 3.88 1.11
C PRO A 130 3.22 4.64 1.35
N ASN A 131 3.18 5.40 2.45
CA ASN A 131 2.09 6.32 2.77
C ASN A 131 0.70 5.66 2.89
N ASN A 132 0.68 4.38 3.28
CA ASN A 132 -0.53 3.61 3.59
C ASN A 132 -1.57 3.63 2.45
N CYS A 133 -1.13 3.56 1.19
CA CYS A 133 -1.99 3.66 0.01
C CYS A 133 -3.16 2.64 0.06
N ALA A 134 -2.86 1.37 0.38
CA ALA A 134 -3.87 0.33 0.54
C ALA A 134 -4.94 0.68 1.60
N TYR A 135 -4.53 1.22 2.75
CA TYR A 135 -5.45 1.63 3.81
C TYR A 135 -6.34 2.80 3.40
N LYS A 136 -5.80 3.78 2.67
CA LYS A 136 -6.57 4.92 2.15
C LYS A 136 -7.66 4.44 1.19
N LEU A 137 -7.34 3.51 0.30
CA LEU A 137 -8.31 2.91 -0.63
C LEU A 137 -9.37 2.08 0.09
N ALA A 138 -8.98 1.29 1.09
CA ALA A 138 -9.93 0.55 1.92
C ALA A 138 -10.88 1.50 2.65
N GLY A 139 -10.35 2.57 3.26
CA GLY A 139 -11.15 3.59 3.94
C GLY A 139 -12.04 4.40 3.00
N ALA A 140 -11.63 4.61 1.74
CA ALA A 140 -12.47 5.24 0.72
C ALA A 140 -13.64 4.32 0.31
N ASN A 141 -13.39 3.02 0.15
CA ASN A 141 -14.42 2.03 -0.15
C ASN A 141 -15.48 1.95 0.96
N ASP A 142 -15.04 1.89 2.22
CA ASP A 142 -15.92 1.83 3.39
C ASP A 142 -16.82 3.08 3.51
N ARG A 143 -16.23 4.27 3.36
CA ARG A 143 -16.99 5.54 3.36
C ARG A 143 -17.93 5.66 2.18
N LEU A 144 -17.53 5.22 0.98
CA LEU A 144 -18.42 5.21 -0.18
C LEU A 144 -19.60 4.27 0.05
N HIS A 145 -19.36 3.09 0.64
CA HIS A 145 -20.44 2.18 1.00
C HIS A 145 -21.43 2.83 1.98
N SER A 146 -20.92 3.49 3.02
CA SER A 146 -21.73 4.28 3.97
C SER A 146 -22.54 5.39 3.29
N VAL A 147 -21.96 6.08 2.30
CA VAL A 147 -22.68 7.08 1.49
C VAL A 147 -23.83 6.45 0.72
N VAL A 148 -23.58 5.32 0.04
CA VAL A 148 -24.60 4.61 -0.75
C VAL A 148 -25.73 4.11 0.16
N GLU A 149 -25.40 3.56 1.32
CA GLU A 149 -26.40 3.11 2.29
C GLU A 149 -27.24 4.28 2.82
N THR A 150 -26.60 5.39 3.21
CA THR A 150 -27.27 6.60 3.72
C THR A 150 -28.21 7.19 2.66
N LEU A 151 -27.73 7.33 1.41
CA LEU A 151 -28.52 7.85 0.31
C LEU A 151 -29.67 6.91 -0.05
N GLY A 152 -29.44 5.60 -0.03
CA GLY A 152 -30.48 4.59 -0.27
C GLY A 152 -31.56 4.56 0.81
N ALA A 153 -31.18 4.74 2.08
CA ALA A 153 -32.13 4.90 3.18
C ALA A 153 -32.94 6.19 3.04
N PHE A 154 -32.28 7.30 2.71
CA PHE A 154 -32.94 8.58 2.45
C PHE A 154 -33.95 8.49 1.30
N MET A 155 -33.60 7.83 0.20
CA MET A 155 -34.48 7.66 -0.96
C MET A 155 -35.77 6.88 -0.66
N LYS A 156 -35.74 6.00 0.34
CA LYS A 156 -36.90 5.22 0.80
C LYS A 156 -37.72 5.95 1.87
N SER A 157 -37.21 7.05 2.41
CA SER A 157 -37.86 7.80 3.48
C SER A 157 -38.98 8.70 2.93
N PRO A 158 -40.12 8.83 3.64
CA PRO A 158 -41.17 9.79 3.28
C PRO A 158 -40.65 11.24 3.30
N GLY A 159 -39.60 11.54 4.09
CA GLY A 159 -38.96 12.84 4.15
C GLY A 159 -38.26 13.28 2.86
N ARG A 160 -38.16 12.42 1.84
CA ARG A 160 -37.59 12.77 0.54
C ARG A 160 -38.31 13.95 -0.14
N ALA A 161 -39.61 14.08 0.07
CA ALA A 161 -40.41 15.18 -0.50
C ALA A 161 -40.21 16.51 0.24
N GLU A 162 -39.68 16.48 1.46
CA GLU A 162 -39.48 17.66 2.30
C GLU A 162 -38.15 18.36 1.96
N SER A 163 -38.22 19.65 1.61
CA SER A 163 -37.04 20.47 1.25
C SER A 163 -35.98 20.49 2.34
N ASN A 164 -36.39 20.72 3.60
CA ASN A 164 -35.44 20.79 4.73
C ASN A 164 -34.70 19.47 4.95
N ARG A 165 -35.40 18.33 4.84
CA ARG A 165 -34.81 16.99 4.96
C ARG A 165 -33.84 16.70 3.81
N ARG A 166 -34.17 17.11 2.58
CA ARG A 166 -33.25 17.00 1.43
C ARG A 166 -31.96 17.78 1.66
N LYS A 167 -32.06 19.02 2.14
CA LYS A 167 -30.89 19.85 2.44
C LYS A 167 -30.01 19.24 3.53
N GLU A 168 -30.63 18.75 4.61
CA GLU A 168 -29.94 18.07 5.71
C GLU A 168 -29.19 16.82 5.21
N ALA A 169 -29.88 15.94 4.50
CA ALA A 169 -29.29 14.74 3.91
C ALA A 169 -28.16 15.07 2.93
N ALA A 170 -28.37 16.07 2.07
CA ALA A 170 -27.37 16.51 1.09
C ALA A 170 -26.10 17.06 1.77
N ASN A 171 -26.23 17.84 2.85
CA ASN A 171 -25.08 18.31 3.62
C ASN A 171 -24.29 17.13 4.21
N GLY A 172 -24.96 16.17 4.85
CA GLY A 172 -24.31 14.98 5.40
C GLY A 172 -23.60 14.12 4.34
N ILE A 173 -24.26 13.90 3.20
CA ILE A 173 -23.68 13.16 2.07
C ILE A 173 -22.49 13.91 1.47
N SER A 174 -22.58 15.24 1.31
CA SER A 174 -21.48 16.05 0.77
C SER A 174 -20.22 16.01 1.66
N PHE A 175 -20.40 15.94 2.98
CA PHE A 175 -19.31 15.80 3.94
C PHE A 175 -18.59 14.45 3.73
N LEU A 176 -19.33 13.34 3.73
CA LEU A 176 -18.77 12.00 3.55
C LEU A 176 -18.08 11.84 2.18
N LEU A 177 -18.69 12.36 1.11
CA LEU A 177 -18.07 12.35 -0.23
C LEU A 177 -16.77 13.17 -0.27
N GLY A 178 -16.67 14.24 0.53
CA GLY A 178 -15.44 15.00 0.71
C GLY A 178 -14.31 14.14 1.30
N GLU A 179 -14.62 13.30 2.28
CA GLU A 179 -13.65 12.36 2.84
C GLU A 179 -13.23 11.28 1.84
N VAL A 180 -14.19 10.73 1.09
CA VAL A 180 -13.92 9.74 0.01
C VAL A 180 -12.98 10.35 -1.04
N ALA A 181 -13.27 11.56 -1.51
CA ALA A 181 -12.45 12.26 -2.50
C ALA A 181 -11.02 12.50 -2.00
N ALA A 182 -10.85 12.98 -0.75
CA ALA A 182 -9.54 13.23 -0.18
C ALA A 182 -8.68 11.96 -0.06
N LEU A 183 -9.30 10.82 0.32
CA LEU A 183 -8.60 9.54 0.39
C LEU A 183 -8.22 9.01 -0.99
N LEU A 184 -9.13 9.13 -1.97
CA LEU A 184 -8.89 8.71 -3.35
C LEU A 184 -7.80 9.55 -4.02
N ASP A 185 -7.84 10.86 -3.85
CA ASP A 185 -6.82 11.78 -4.38
C ASP A 185 -5.45 11.43 -3.81
N SER A 186 -5.35 11.31 -2.49
CA SER A 186 -4.10 10.93 -1.82
C SER A 186 -3.59 9.57 -2.29
N ALA A 187 -4.46 8.57 -2.47
CA ALA A 187 -4.06 7.27 -3.02
C ALA A 187 -3.61 7.38 -4.49
N SER A 188 -4.29 8.19 -5.30
CA SER A 188 -3.96 8.38 -6.72
C SER A 188 -2.59 9.02 -6.92
N VAL A 189 -2.24 10.01 -6.08
CA VAL A 189 -0.94 10.67 -6.07
C VAL A 189 0.17 9.66 -5.76
N GLU A 190 -0.04 8.77 -4.79
CA GLU A 190 0.94 7.74 -4.44
C GLU A 190 1.08 6.68 -5.55
N CYS A 191 -0.03 6.25 -6.17
CA CYS A 191 0.03 5.35 -7.33
C CYS A 191 0.77 5.98 -8.52
N LYS A 192 0.57 7.28 -8.75
CA LYS A 192 1.27 8.03 -9.81
C LYS A 192 2.77 8.10 -9.54
N LYS A 193 3.18 8.49 -8.32
CA LYS A 193 4.60 8.49 -7.90
C LYS A 193 5.25 7.11 -8.05
N ALA A 194 4.53 6.06 -7.66
CA ALA A 194 5.00 4.68 -7.80
C ALA A 194 5.25 4.32 -9.27
N THR A 195 4.34 4.73 -10.17
CA THR A 195 4.44 4.52 -11.61
C THR A 195 5.62 5.29 -12.22
N GLU A 196 5.78 6.57 -11.86
CA GLU A 196 6.89 7.41 -12.33
C GLU A 196 8.26 6.89 -11.87
N SER A 197 8.34 6.31 -10.67
CA SER A 197 9.58 5.69 -10.18
C SER A 197 10.01 4.47 -11.01
N LEU A 198 9.04 3.78 -11.63
CA LEU A 198 9.29 2.62 -12.48
C LEU A 198 9.82 3.03 -13.86
N THR A 199 9.30 4.13 -14.42
CA THR A 199 9.73 4.67 -15.71
C THR A 199 11.08 5.38 -15.61
N SER A 200 11.34 6.15 -14.55
CA SER A 200 12.60 6.88 -14.37
C SER A 200 13.80 5.96 -14.13
N SER A 201 13.62 4.85 -13.40
CA SER A 201 14.69 3.87 -13.14
C SER A 201 15.23 3.22 -14.43
N ARG A 202 14.44 3.20 -15.51
CA ARG A 202 14.83 2.60 -16.79
C ARG A 202 15.73 3.50 -17.64
N SER A 203 15.73 4.81 -17.39
CA SER A 203 16.51 5.79 -18.18
C SER A 203 18.00 5.87 -17.81
N GLY A 204 18.43 5.27 -16.70
CA GLY A 204 19.83 5.30 -16.24
C GLY A 204 20.72 4.16 -16.74
N TYR A 205 20.21 3.28 -17.60
CA TYR A 205 20.91 2.08 -18.10
C TYR A 205 21.11 2.08 -19.63
N LEU A 206 20.89 3.22 -20.29
CA LEU A 206 21.17 3.46 -21.70
C LEU A 206 22.25 4.53 -21.82
#